data_AF-A0A945XPI3-F1
#
_entry.id   AF-A0A945XPI3-F1
#
_cell.length_a   1.000
_cell.length_b   1.000
_cell.length_c   1.000
_cell.angle_alpha   90.00
_cell.angle_beta   90.00
_cell.angle_gamma   90.00
#
_symmetry.space_group_name_H-M   'P 1'
#
loop_
_entity.id
_entity.type
_entity.pdbx_description
1 polymer ?
#
loop_
_entity_poly.entity_id
_entity_poly.type
_entity_poly.pdbx_seq_one_letter_code
_entity_poly.pdbx_strand_id
1 'polypeptide(L)'
;LDGQLTSLPAAWDFSHLNIDELQLPAVQVDTWAGFVFINLDPECTTLNEYLGVLPEHLNDFNIDNRYKAVHVSKVVPCNWKVAQEAFIEGYHVAETHFEKTLEGKIAVSGAAVSNYDTSIQYDYWKPHVTRMNMLGGIPSGYISDQLQSEQAIVDAYFARKPGDSVTLTEGQTARSLIAEHNRRVWGKSHNIDLSTASDAEMIDQIQYTLFPNFTVWPTIVAPLVYRFRPDGDDPNHSIFEIWMLLPIADDGSHPTPMTELRLDEDQLWSSVPELGGYGPVIDQDTPNFPRIQKGLKASRKGAVSLANYQENRIRVFHETLEKYLFGPDSSLQ
;
A
#
# COMPACT_ATOMS: atom_id res chain seq x y z
N LEU A 1 -26.87 -21.54 -2.57
CA LEU A 1 -25.85 -20.47 -2.73
C LEU A 1 -24.58 -21.05 -3.37
N ASP A 2 -24.54 -22.35 -3.59
CA ASP A 2 -23.38 -23.12 -4.08
C ASP A 2 -23.25 -23.09 -5.61
N GLY A 3 -23.70 -22.01 -6.23
CA GLY A 3 -23.67 -21.84 -7.69
C GLY A 3 -24.65 -22.71 -8.49
N GLN A 4 -25.48 -23.53 -7.82
CA GLN A 4 -26.34 -24.47 -8.51
C GLN A 4 -27.57 -23.86 -9.19
N LEU A 5 -27.88 -24.32 -10.41
CA LEU A 5 -29.14 -23.95 -11.07
C LEU A 5 -30.32 -24.66 -10.39
N THR A 6 -31.05 -23.92 -9.55
CA THR A 6 -32.13 -24.48 -8.71
C THR A 6 -33.50 -24.51 -9.38
N SER A 7 -33.72 -23.67 -10.40
CA SER A 7 -35.01 -23.58 -11.09
C SER A 7 -34.83 -23.09 -12.51
N LEU A 8 -35.50 -23.76 -13.44
CA LEU A 8 -35.62 -23.37 -14.84
C LEU A 8 -37.10 -23.14 -15.16
N PRO A 9 -37.55 -21.87 -15.31
CA PRO A 9 -38.91 -21.58 -15.75
C PRO A 9 -39.25 -22.32 -17.04
N ALA A 10 -40.43 -22.94 -17.08
CA ALA A 10 -40.86 -23.79 -18.20
C ALA A 10 -39.87 -24.93 -18.56
N ALA A 11 -39.22 -25.57 -17.57
CA ALA A 11 -38.27 -26.67 -17.77
C ALA A 11 -38.75 -27.78 -18.74
N TRP A 12 -40.07 -27.98 -18.87
CA TRP A 12 -40.66 -28.92 -19.83
C TRP A 12 -40.30 -28.62 -21.29
N ASP A 13 -40.02 -27.37 -21.65
CA ASP A 13 -39.64 -26.92 -23.00
C ASP A 13 -38.13 -27.08 -23.27
N PHE A 14 -37.36 -27.39 -22.22
CA PHE A 14 -35.91 -27.49 -22.23
C PHE A 14 -35.40 -28.92 -22.00
N SER A 15 -36.16 -29.93 -22.44
CA SER A 15 -35.81 -31.35 -22.25
C SER A 15 -34.48 -31.77 -22.90
N HIS A 16 -33.88 -30.91 -23.73
CA HIS A 16 -32.60 -31.11 -24.40
C HIS A 16 -31.40 -30.54 -23.61
N LEU A 17 -31.62 -29.80 -22.53
CA LEU A 17 -30.56 -29.23 -21.70
C LEU A 17 -30.10 -30.21 -20.62
N ASN A 18 -28.79 -30.27 -20.40
CA ASN A 18 -28.22 -30.87 -19.19
C ASN A 18 -28.09 -29.79 -18.11
N ILE A 19 -28.95 -29.83 -17.10
CA ILE A 19 -28.97 -28.83 -16.01
C ILE A 19 -27.66 -28.81 -15.22
N ASP A 20 -26.99 -29.97 -15.11
CA ASP A 20 -25.71 -30.09 -14.39
C ASP A 20 -24.56 -29.36 -15.10
N GLU A 21 -24.72 -29.01 -16.38
CA GLU A 21 -23.76 -28.21 -17.16
C GLU A 21 -24.06 -26.70 -17.12
N LEU A 22 -25.18 -26.29 -16.51
CA LEU A 22 -25.64 -24.90 -16.47
C LEU A 22 -25.41 -24.22 -15.11
N GLN A 23 -24.46 -24.75 -14.34
CA GLN A 23 -24.07 -24.19 -13.04
C GLN A 23 -23.29 -22.89 -13.24
N LEU A 24 -23.27 -22.02 -12.24
CA LEU A 24 -22.39 -20.84 -12.27
C LEU A 24 -20.92 -21.29 -12.37
N PRO A 25 -20.07 -20.61 -13.16
CA PRO A 25 -18.64 -20.85 -13.17
C PRO A 25 -18.05 -20.74 -11.76
N ALA A 26 -17.32 -21.77 -11.33
CA ALA A 26 -16.65 -21.79 -10.04
C ALA A 26 -15.27 -21.11 -10.14
N VAL A 27 -14.84 -20.51 -9.03
CA VAL A 27 -13.50 -19.94 -8.85
C VAL A 27 -12.95 -20.46 -7.53
N GLN A 28 -11.63 -20.57 -7.40
CA GLN A 28 -11.02 -20.90 -6.13
C GLN A 28 -11.14 -19.71 -5.18
N VAL A 29 -11.52 -19.97 -3.94
CA VAL A 29 -11.69 -18.95 -2.90
C VAL A 29 -10.99 -19.42 -1.64
N ASP A 30 -10.20 -18.55 -1.03
CA ASP A 30 -9.55 -18.80 0.26
C ASP A 30 -9.38 -17.48 1.02
N THR A 31 -9.02 -17.55 2.30
CA THR A 31 -8.94 -16.40 3.20
C THR A 31 -7.61 -16.33 3.93
N TRP A 32 -7.12 -15.12 4.14
CA TRP A 32 -5.97 -14.86 5.00
C TRP A 32 -6.10 -13.49 5.64
N ALA A 33 -5.83 -13.40 6.95
CA ALA A 33 -5.84 -12.16 7.72
C ALA A 33 -7.11 -11.29 7.54
N GLY A 34 -8.29 -11.92 7.43
CA GLY A 34 -9.57 -11.24 7.20
C GLY A 34 -9.84 -10.84 5.74
N PHE A 35 -8.90 -11.04 4.82
CA PHE A 35 -9.09 -10.82 3.39
C PHE A 35 -9.63 -12.09 2.70
N VAL A 36 -10.42 -11.88 1.64
CA VAL A 36 -10.89 -12.92 0.73
C VAL A 36 -10.12 -12.80 -0.57
N PHE A 37 -9.45 -13.89 -0.97
CA PHE A 37 -8.75 -14.00 -2.25
C PHE A 37 -9.54 -14.92 -3.17
N ILE A 38 -9.52 -14.60 -4.46
CA ILE A 38 -10.09 -15.44 -5.51
C ILE A 38 -9.03 -15.76 -6.55
N ASN A 39 -9.10 -16.95 -7.14
CA ASN A 39 -8.32 -17.31 -8.31
C ASN A 39 -9.24 -17.93 -9.37
N LEU A 40 -9.13 -17.43 -10.60
CA LEU A 40 -9.93 -17.89 -11.73
C LEU A 40 -9.42 -19.22 -12.30
N ASP A 41 -8.17 -19.59 -12.00
CA ASP A 41 -7.61 -20.88 -12.37
C ASP A 41 -8.01 -21.95 -11.34
N PRO A 42 -8.80 -22.98 -11.73
CA PRO A 42 -9.21 -24.03 -10.81
C PRO A 42 -8.05 -24.93 -10.37
N GLU A 43 -6.95 -24.98 -11.14
CA GLU A 43 -5.77 -25.81 -10.87
C GLU A 43 -4.65 -25.00 -10.19
N CYS A 44 -4.96 -23.84 -9.62
CA CYS A 44 -3.97 -23.00 -8.98
C CYS A 44 -3.37 -23.66 -7.71
N THR A 45 -2.17 -23.21 -7.35
CA THR A 45 -1.58 -23.49 -6.02
C THR A 45 -2.48 -22.95 -4.92
N THR A 46 -2.33 -23.49 -3.70
CA THR A 46 -3.11 -23.01 -2.55
C THR A 46 -2.75 -21.55 -2.21
N LEU A 47 -3.68 -20.81 -1.59
CA LEU A 47 -3.40 -19.43 -1.18
C LEU A 47 -2.21 -19.37 -0.20
N ASN A 48 -2.13 -20.31 0.75
CA ASN A 48 -1.05 -20.34 1.74
C ASN A 48 0.34 -20.51 1.08
N GLU A 49 0.45 -21.39 0.07
CA GLU A 49 1.68 -21.53 -0.71
C GLU A 49 2.00 -20.24 -1.48
N TYR A 50 0.98 -19.59 -2.06
CA TYR A 50 1.14 -18.35 -2.82
C TYR A 50 1.58 -17.15 -1.96
N LEU A 51 1.03 -17.03 -0.75
CA LEU A 51 1.36 -16.01 0.24
C LEU A 51 2.80 -16.10 0.74
N GLY A 52 3.41 -17.29 0.66
CA GLY A 52 4.79 -17.54 1.04
C GLY A 52 5.07 -17.09 2.48
N VAL A 53 5.92 -16.09 2.65
CA VAL A 53 6.38 -15.61 3.96
C VAL A 53 5.38 -14.71 4.70
N LEU A 54 4.32 -14.24 4.04
CA LEU A 54 3.41 -13.25 4.62
C LEU A 54 2.71 -13.70 5.92
N PRO A 55 2.16 -14.93 6.03
CA PRO A 55 1.48 -15.36 7.24
C PRO A 55 2.40 -15.38 8.45
N GLU A 56 3.65 -15.82 8.28
CA GLU A 56 4.67 -15.82 9.33
C GLU A 56 5.09 -14.39 9.69
N HIS A 57 5.46 -13.57 8.70
CA HIS A 57 5.98 -12.23 8.94
C HIS A 57 4.94 -11.27 9.54
N LEU A 58 3.66 -11.47 9.24
CA LEU A 58 2.59 -10.55 9.60
C LEU A 58 1.70 -11.05 10.75
N ASN A 59 2.03 -12.20 11.34
CA ASN A 59 1.25 -12.82 12.41
C ASN A 59 1.02 -11.87 13.60
N ASP A 60 2.06 -11.16 14.03
CA ASP A 60 2.02 -10.34 15.25
C ASP A 60 1.39 -8.95 15.03
N PHE A 61 1.06 -8.61 13.79
CA PHE A 61 0.41 -7.33 13.46
C PHE A 61 -1.11 -7.35 13.65
N ASN A 62 -1.71 -8.53 13.96
CA ASN A 62 -3.14 -8.71 14.22
C ASN A 62 -4.02 -8.06 13.14
N ILE A 63 -3.69 -8.30 11.85
CA ILE A 63 -4.39 -7.68 10.71
C ILE A 63 -5.83 -8.17 10.62
N ASP A 64 -6.09 -9.42 11.02
CA ASP A 64 -7.42 -10.03 11.12
C ASP A 64 -8.29 -9.42 12.23
N ASN A 65 -7.70 -8.78 13.23
CA ASN A 65 -8.41 -8.04 14.27
C ASN A 65 -8.53 -6.53 13.96
N ARG A 66 -8.89 -6.21 12.70
CA ARG A 66 -9.06 -4.84 12.21
C ARG A 66 -10.37 -4.70 11.46
N TYR A 67 -10.88 -3.47 11.41
CA TYR A 67 -12.06 -3.13 10.63
C TYR A 67 -11.72 -2.10 9.56
N LYS A 68 -12.50 -2.11 8.47
CA LYS A 68 -12.33 -1.16 7.36
C LYS A 68 -12.87 0.21 7.75
N ALA A 69 -12.01 1.05 8.32
CA ALA A 69 -12.36 2.41 8.72
C ALA A 69 -12.54 3.34 7.52
N VAL A 70 -11.78 3.10 6.45
CA VAL A 70 -11.87 3.86 5.19
C VAL A 70 -11.84 2.91 4.01
N HIS A 71 -12.69 3.18 3.01
CA HIS A 71 -12.69 2.48 1.72
C HIS A 71 -12.94 3.49 0.60
N VAL A 72 -11.89 3.91 -0.09
CA VAL A 72 -11.99 4.86 -1.21
C VAL A 72 -11.39 4.25 -2.45
N SER A 73 -12.05 4.39 -3.59
CA SER A 73 -11.50 4.03 -4.89
C SER A 73 -11.62 5.17 -5.88
N LYS A 74 -10.74 5.21 -6.88
CA LYS A 74 -10.73 6.24 -7.92
C LYS A 74 -10.26 5.64 -9.23
N VAL A 75 -10.90 6.06 -10.33
CA VAL A 75 -10.36 5.80 -11.68
C VAL A 75 -9.23 6.78 -11.96
N VAL A 76 -8.06 6.26 -12.34
CA VAL A 76 -6.87 7.06 -12.66
C VAL A 76 -6.45 6.85 -14.13
N PRO A 77 -6.02 7.91 -14.84
CA PRO A 77 -5.74 7.87 -16.28
C PRO A 77 -4.34 7.33 -16.61
N CYS A 78 -4.05 6.13 -16.12
CA CYS A 78 -2.87 5.35 -16.51
C CYS A 78 -3.12 3.85 -16.43
N ASN A 79 -2.18 3.07 -16.96
CA ASN A 79 -2.19 1.64 -16.75
C ASN A 79 -2.02 1.31 -15.26
N TRP A 80 -2.71 0.27 -14.75
CA TRP A 80 -2.62 -0.12 -13.33
C TRP A 80 -1.19 -0.39 -12.85
N LYS A 81 -0.31 -0.88 -13.74
CA LYS A 81 1.11 -1.09 -13.44
C LYS A 81 1.83 0.23 -13.16
N VAL A 82 1.57 1.26 -13.98
CA VAL A 82 2.14 2.61 -13.80
C VAL A 82 1.68 3.22 -12.48
N ALA A 83 0.40 3.03 -12.13
CA ALA A 83 -0.10 3.47 -10.83
C ALA A 83 0.64 2.74 -9.69
N GLN A 84 0.69 1.41 -9.73
CA GLN A 84 1.29 0.59 -8.68
C GLN A 84 2.80 0.83 -8.51
N GLU A 85 3.53 1.03 -9.61
CA GLU A 85 4.98 1.26 -9.60
C GLU A 85 5.36 2.42 -8.67
N ALA A 86 4.59 3.51 -8.69
CA ALA A 86 4.81 4.67 -7.81
C ALA A 86 4.60 4.35 -6.31
N PHE A 87 3.96 3.23 -5.96
CA PHE A 87 3.70 2.83 -4.57
C PHE A 87 4.53 1.64 -4.12
N ILE A 88 5.53 1.19 -4.89
CA ILE A 88 6.44 0.10 -4.49
C ILE A 88 7.92 0.52 -4.46
N GLU A 89 8.20 1.80 -4.59
CA GLU A 89 9.52 2.43 -4.42
C GLU A 89 9.41 3.75 -3.63
N GLY A 90 10.56 4.32 -3.24
CA GLY A 90 10.61 5.63 -2.57
C GLY A 90 11.58 6.63 -3.20
N TYR A 91 12.02 6.40 -4.43
CA TYR A 91 12.87 7.30 -5.19
C TYR A 91 12.22 8.66 -5.45
N HIS A 92 10.92 8.66 -5.80
CA HIS A 92 10.21 9.90 -6.14
C HIS A 92 9.90 10.78 -4.93
N VAL A 93 10.00 10.23 -3.71
CA VAL A 93 9.59 10.90 -2.46
C VAL A 93 10.29 12.24 -2.30
N ALA A 94 11.58 12.28 -2.59
CA ALA A 94 12.41 13.48 -2.46
C ALA A 94 11.99 14.63 -3.39
N GLU A 95 11.35 14.31 -4.51
CA GLU A 95 10.89 15.28 -5.49
C GLU A 95 9.43 15.63 -5.31
N THR A 96 8.58 14.64 -5.00
CA THR A 96 7.13 14.81 -4.97
C THR A 96 6.63 15.29 -3.61
N HIS A 97 7.24 14.81 -2.51
CA HIS A 97 6.70 15.01 -1.15
C HIS A 97 7.52 15.94 -0.27
N PHE A 98 8.73 16.31 -0.69
CA PHE A 98 9.59 17.20 0.08
C PHE A 98 9.41 18.65 -0.35
N GLU A 99 9.36 19.52 0.65
CA GLU A 99 9.39 20.96 0.45
C GLU A 99 10.73 21.35 -0.20
N LYS A 100 10.68 22.32 -1.12
CA LYS A 100 11.87 22.83 -1.80
C LYS A 100 12.10 24.29 -1.43
N THR A 101 13.37 24.69 -1.31
CA THR A 101 13.75 26.11 -1.19
C THR A 101 13.48 26.85 -2.50
N LEU A 102 13.57 28.19 -2.48
CA LEU A 102 13.40 29.00 -3.69
C LEU A 102 14.44 28.66 -4.78
N GLU A 103 15.60 28.13 -4.38
CA GLU A 103 16.67 27.68 -5.25
C GLU A 103 16.49 26.24 -5.75
N GLY A 104 15.36 25.58 -5.42
CA GLY A 104 15.03 24.22 -5.87
C GLY A 104 15.73 23.10 -5.09
N LYS A 105 16.39 23.40 -3.97
CA LYS A 105 17.00 22.40 -3.08
C LYS A 105 15.95 21.81 -2.14
N ILE A 106 16.18 20.59 -1.66
CA ILE A 106 15.34 20.02 -0.59
C ILE A 106 15.48 20.89 0.66
N ALA A 107 14.36 21.37 1.18
CA ALA A 107 14.32 22.19 2.37
C ALA A 107 14.59 21.34 3.62
N VAL A 108 15.21 21.95 4.64
CA VAL A 108 15.42 21.33 5.97
C VAL A 108 14.13 21.49 6.78
N SER A 109 13.00 21.03 6.23
CA SER A 109 11.66 21.10 6.79
C SER A 109 10.77 19.99 6.24
N GLY A 110 9.56 19.88 6.79
CA GLY A 110 8.55 18.94 6.30
C GLY A 110 8.96 17.47 6.41
N ALA A 111 8.56 16.67 5.42
CA ALA A 111 8.76 15.22 5.43
C ALA A 111 10.24 14.80 5.33
N ALA A 112 11.10 15.63 4.73
CA ALA A 112 12.53 15.32 4.57
C ALA A 112 13.26 15.16 5.91
N VAL A 113 12.77 15.83 6.96
CA VAL A 113 13.42 15.86 8.28
C VAL A 113 13.20 14.58 9.09
N SER A 114 12.20 13.77 8.75
CA SER A 114 11.81 12.60 9.55
C SER A 114 11.67 11.29 8.77
N ASN A 115 12.03 11.26 7.49
CA ASN A 115 11.96 10.07 6.64
C ASN A 115 13.29 9.78 5.94
N TYR A 116 13.79 8.55 6.05
CA TYR A 116 15.05 8.12 5.45
C TYR A 116 14.86 7.48 4.07
N ASP A 117 14.53 8.31 3.08
CA ASP A 117 14.20 7.94 1.70
C ASP A 117 15.41 7.41 0.89
N THR A 118 16.62 7.90 1.15
CA THR A 118 17.79 7.55 0.34
C THR A 118 18.33 6.13 0.58
N SER A 119 17.97 5.50 1.70
CA SER A 119 18.45 4.16 2.09
C SER A 119 17.33 3.26 2.61
N ILE A 120 16.15 3.32 1.97
CA ILE A 120 15.03 2.41 2.23
C ILE A 120 15.52 0.96 2.09
N GLN A 121 15.19 0.11 3.05
CA GLN A 121 15.47 -1.31 2.92
C GLN A 121 14.46 -1.94 1.97
N TYR A 122 14.94 -2.70 0.98
CA TYR A 122 14.13 -3.45 0.04
C TYR A 122 14.45 -4.93 0.12
N ASP A 123 13.43 -5.75 0.32
CA ASP A 123 13.56 -7.20 0.43
C ASP A 123 12.70 -7.91 -0.63
N TYR A 124 13.14 -9.09 -1.06
CA TYR A 124 12.43 -9.93 -2.01
C TYR A 124 12.46 -11.40 -1.58
N TRP A 125 11.28 -11.95 -1.30
CA TRP A 125 11.07 -13.37 -1.10
C TRP A 125 10.37 -13.94 -2.33
N LYS A 126 11.14 -14.72 -3.09
CA LYS A 126 10.67 -15.35 -4.32
C LYS A 126 9.46 -16.26 -4.02
N PRO A 127 8.49 -16.35 -4.93
CA PRO A 127 8.41 -15.59 -6.18
C PRO A 127 7.62 -14.28 -6.09
N HIS A 128 6.72 -14.11 -5.11
CA HIS A 128 5.64 -13.09 -5.20
C HIS A 128 5.73 -11.94 -4.19
N VAL A 129 6.59 -12.02 -3.18
CA VAL A 129 6.52 -11.12 -2.02
C VAL A 129 7.73 -10.19 -1.99
N THR A 130 7.47 -8.89 -1.97
CA THR A 130 8.51 -7.88 -1.72
C THR A 130 8.14 -7.04 -0.51
N ARG A 131 9.14 -6.43 0.11
CA ARG A 131 8.94 -5.44 1.17
C ARG A 131 9.78 -4.20 0.92
N MET A 132 9.24 -3.05 1.29
CA MET A 132 10.05 -1.88 1.64
C MET A 132 9.89 -1.55 3.12
N ASN A 133 10.97 -1.07 3.73
CA ASN A 133 10.96 -0.48 5.05
C ASN A 133 11.71 0.86 5.01
N MET A 134 10.97 1.95 5.08
CA MET A 134 11.51 3.29 5.24
C MET A 134 11.50 3.67 6.71
N LEU A 135 12.68 3.99 7.24
CA LEU A 135 12.82 4.34 8.64
C LEU A 135 12.26 5.73 8.93
N GLY A 136 11.39 5.81 9.93
CA GLY A 136 10.89 7.07 10.47
C GLY A 136 11.79 7.63 11.58
N GLY A 137 11.72 8.94 11.82
CA GLY A 137 12.51 9.61 12.85
C GLY A 137 14.01 9.69 12.51
N ILE A 138 14.35 9.57 11.24
CA ILE A 138 15.70 9.71 10.69
C ILE A 138 15.59 10.66 9.49
N PRO A 139 16.45 11.69 9.37
CA PRO A 139 16.38 12.63 8.26
C PRO A 139 16.80 11.98 6.94
N SER A 140 16.27 12.50 5.84
CA SER A 140 16.70 12.17 4.50
C SER A 140 18.21 12.37 4.33
N GLY A 141 18.87 11.46 3.60
CA GLY A 141 20.29 11.60 3.27
C GLY A 141 20.60 12.84 2.41
N TYR A 142 19.60 13.50 1.82
CA TYR A 142 19.81 14.76 1.10
C TYR A 142 20.03 15.96 2.02
N ILE A 143 19.61 15.87 3.29
CA ILE A 143 19.70 16.97 4.27
C ILE A 143 20.36 16.56 5.58
N SER A 144 20.78 15.30 5.73
CA SER A 144 21.34 14.77 6.99
C SER A 144 22.47 15.62 7.55
N ASP A 145 23.34 16.13 6.68
CA ASP A 145 24.51 16.93 7.08
C ASP A 145 24.14 18.38 7.48
N GLN A 146 22.91 18.79 7.21
CA GLN A 146 22.40 20.14 7.50
C GLN A 146 21.55 20.16 8.79
N LEU A 147 21.17 18.99 9.30
CA LEU A 147 20.32 18.88 10.46
C LEU A 147 21.10 19.18 11.75
N GLN A 148 20.53 20.03 12.60
CA GLN A 148 21.25 20.58 13.75
C GLN A 148 21.00 19.84 15.08
N SER A 149 19.85 19.16 15.23
CA SER A 149 19.53 18.43 16.47
C SER A 149 18.44 17.37 16.27
N GLU A 150 18.43 16.35 17.14
CA GLU A 150 17.34 15.37 17.25
C GLU A 150 15.98 16.05 17.53
N GLN A 151 15.98 17.16 18.28
CA GLN A 151 14.75 17.90 18.58
C GLN A 151 14.10 18.46 17.30
N ALA A 152 14.90 18.85 16.30
CA ALA A 152 14.36 19.29 15.02
C ALA A 152 13.57 18.17 14.30
N ILE A 153 13.98 16.90 14.48
CA ILE A 153 13.26 15.73 13.94
C ILE A 153 11.91 15.59 14.63
N VAL A 154 11.91 15.67 15.95
CA VAL A 154 10.71 15.60 16.79
C VAL A 154 9.74 16.72 16.41
N ASP A 155 10.23 17.96 16.35
CA ASP A 155 9.43 19.13 16.01
C ASP A 155 8.83 19.00 14.61
N ALA A 156 9.60 18.56 13.62
CA ALA A 156 9.10 18.36 12.26
C ALA A 156 8.06 17.23 12.17
N TYR A 157 8.25 16.14 12.92
CA TYR A 157 7.30 15.02 12.94
C TYR A 157 5.95 15.43 13.54
N PHE A 158 5.98 16.25 14.61
CA PHE A 158 4.77 16.72 15.29
C PHE A 158 4.18 18.01 14.72
N ALA A 159 4.89 18.77 13.88
CA ALA A 159 4.41 20.01 13.29
C ALA A 159 3.09 19.86 12.51
N ARG A 160 2.80 18.65 12.01
CA ARG A 160 1.56 18.32 11.27
C ARG A 160 0.47 17.68 12.15
N LYS A 161 0.73 17.46 13.45
CA LYS A 161 -0.20 16.81 14.38
C LYS A 161 -0.69 17.83 15.42
N PRO A 162 -2.01 17.95 15.66
CA PRO A 162 -2.52 18.79 16.74
C PRO A 162 -2.12 18.20 18.11
N GLY A 163 -1.49 19.00 18.98
CA GLY A 163 -1.09 18.56 20.32
C GLY A 163 0.04 19.39 20.94
N ASP A 164 0.44 19.01 22.16
CA ASP A 164 1.54 19.64 22.89
C ASP A 164 2.90 19.33 22.25
N SER A 165 3.85 20.27 22.37
CA SER A 165 5.23 20.05 21.94
C SER A 165 5.87 18.94 22.76
N VAL A 166 6.45 17.96 22.08
CA VAL A 166 7.16 16.85 22.72
C VAL A 166 8.64 17.22 22.80
N THR A 167 9.21 17.19 24.00
CA THR A 167 10.61 17.56 24.22
C THR A 167 11.43 16.33 24.56
N LEU A 168 12.61 16.21 23.95
CA LEU A 168 13.58 15.17 24.28
C LEU A 168 14.09 15.31 25.70
N THR A 169 14.13 14.20 26.43
CA THR A 169 14.89 14.11 27.69
C THR A 169 16.31 13.61 27.41
N GLU A 170 17.22 13.84 28.37
CA GLU A 170 18.61 13.41 28.25
C GLU A 170 18.71 11.89 27.96
N GLY A 171 19.45 11.53 26.90
CA GLY A 171 19.66 10.14 26.48
C GLY A 171 18.62 9.54 25.53
N GLN A 172 17.53 10.25 25.20
CA GLN A 172 16.57 9.82 24.18
C GLN A 172 17.02 10.21 22.77
N THR A 173 16.64 9.41 21.78
CA THR A 173 16.69 9.79 20.36
C THR A 173 15.31 10.26 19.92
N ALA A 174 15.24 11.03 18.83
CA ALA A 174 13.98 11.43 18.21
C ALA A 174 13.11 10.22 17.90
N ARG A 175 13.73 9.16 17.37
CA ARG A 175 13.05 7.92 17.01
C ARG A 175 12.43 7.23 18.23
N SER A 176 13.16 7.08 19.34
CA SER A 176 12.62 6.43 20.54
C SER A 176 11.50 7.24 21.18
N LEU A 177 11.65 8.57 21.23
CA LEU A 177 10.63 9.48 21.77
C LEU A 177 9.34 9.46 20.92
N ILE A 178 9.46 9.54 19.59
CA ILE A 178 8.30 9.51 18.69
C ILE A 178 7.58 8.16 18.79
N ALA A 179 8.31 7.04 18.82
CA ALA A 179 7.74 5.71 18.96
C ALA A 179 7.00 5.55 20.30
N GLU A 180 7.61 5.99 21.42
CA GLU A 180 6.96 5.99 22.73
C GLU A 180 5.70 6.84 22.77
N HIS A 181 5.75 8.04 22.18
CA HIS A 181 4.59 8.90 22.05
C HIS A 181 3.48 8.21 21.24
N ASN A 182 3.82 7.62 20.09
CA ASN A 182 2.87 6.92 19.24
C ASN A 182 2.23 5.73 19.96
N ARG A 183 2.99 4.87 20.66
CA ARG A 183 2.43 3.77 21.48
C ARG A 183 1.37 4.27 22.44
N ARG A 184 1.68 5.32 23.19
CA ARG A 184 0.77 5.89 24.19
C ARG A 184 -0.48 6.50 23.55
N VAL A 185 -0.32 7.29 22.50
CA VAL A 185 -1.44 8.00 21.87
C VAL A 185 -2.35 7.05 21.10
N TRP A 186 -1.79 6.18 20.27
CA TRP A 186 -2.56 5.20 19.49
C TRP A 186 -3.21 4.14 20.40
N GLY A 187 -2.50 3.64 21.41
CA GLY A 187 -3.05 2.69 22.36
C GLY A 187 -4.25 3.27 23.11
N LYS A 188 -4.13 4.53 23.55
CA LYS A 188 -5.24 5.24 24.20
C LYS A 188 -6.39 5.56 23.24
N SER A 189 -6.12 6.01 22.01
CA SER A 189 -7.17 6.44 21.07
C SER A 189 -7.98 5.28 20.50
N HIS A 190 -7.38 4.10 20.41
CA HIS A 190 -8.04 2.89 19.91
C HIS A 190 -8.42 1.88 20.99
N ASN A 191 -8.09 2.16 22.26
CA ASN A 191 -8.34 1.25 23.38
C ASN A 191 -7.73 -0.15 23.12
N ILE A 192 -6.43 -0.16 22.83
CA ILE A 192 -5.64 -1.39 22.61
C ILE A 192 -4.31 -1.32 23.36
N ASP A 193 -3.77 -2.48 23.75
CA ASP A 193 -2.43 -2.59 24.32
C ASP A 193 -1.34 -2.57 23.22
N LEU A 194 -0.46 -1.56 23.29
CA LEU A 194 0.73 -1.42 22.43
C LEU A 194 2.02 -1.47 23.25
N SER A 195 1.99 -1.96 24.49
CA SER A 195 3.14 -1.98 25.39
C SER A 195 4.29 -2.87 24.88
N THR A 196 3.99 -3.89 24.09
CA THR A 196 4.96 -4.80 23.49
C THR A 196 5.36 -4.42 22.06
N ALA A 197 4.70 -3.42 21.46
CA ALA A 197 5.00 -3.00 20.10
C ALA A 197 6.40 -2.37 20.02
N SER A 198 7.18 -2.80 19.04
CA SER A 198 8.52 -2.30 18.80
C SER A 198 8.52 -0.84 18.32
N ASP A 199 9.66 -0.16 18.42
CA ASP A 199 9.79 1.19 17.87
C ASP A 199 9.55 1.23 16.37
N ALA A 200 9.96 0.19 15.64
CA ALA A 200 9.76 0.07 14.20
C ALA A 200 8.27 0.04 13.85
N GLU A 201 7.46 -0.78 14.54
CA GLU A 201 6.02 -0.85 14.32
C GLU A 201 5.30 0.48 14.59
N MET A 202 5.92 1.35 15.39
CA MET A 202 5.36 2.60 15.87
C MET A 202 5.84 3.82 15.10
N ILE A 203 6.75 3.67 14.14
CA ILE A 203 7.27 4.83 13.39
C ILE A 203 7.62 4.55 11.93
N ASP A 204 7.93 3.30 11.57
CA ASP A 204 8.40 2.97 10.23
C ASP A 204 7.28 2.80 9.22
N GLN A 205 7.60 3.10 7.96
CA GLN A 205 6.76 2.78 6.82
C GLN A 205 7.16 1.40 6.30
N ILE A 206 6.59 0.38 6.95
CA ILE A 206 6.76 -1.02 6.55
C ILE A 206 5.65 -1.36 5.56
N GLN A 207 6.01 -1.78 4.36
CA GLN A 207 5.06 -2.14 3.31
C GLN A 207 5.45 -3.48 2.70
N TYR A 208 4.49 -4.38 2.59
CA TYR A 208 4.60 -5.61 1.81
C TYR A 208 3.77 -5.50 0.54
N THR A 209 4.26 -6.08 -0.56
CA THR A 209 3.48 -6.26 -1.79
C THR A 209 3.49 -7.73 -2.16
N LEU A 210 2.29 -8.28 -2.32
CA LEU A 210 2.01 -9.57 -2.93
C LEU A 210 1.62 -9.33 -4.39
N PHE A 211 2.40 -9.89 -5.31
CA PHE A 211 2.07 -9.87 -6.73
C PHE A 211 0.70 -10.54 -6.98
N PRO A 212 -0.16 -10.00 -7.87
CA PRO A 212 0.10 -8.86 -8.74
C PRO A 212 -0.11 -7.50 -8.08
N ASN A 213 -1.14 -7.32 -7.26
CA ASN A 213 -1.65 -5.97 -6.98
C ASN A 213 -2.19 -5.78 -5.55
N PHE A 214 -1.70 -6.55 -4.59
CA PHE A 214 -2.06 -6.40 -3.18
C PHE A 214 -0.88 -5.84 -2.39
N THR A 215 -1.03 -4.64 -1.85
CA THR A 215 0.01 -3.98 -1.06
C THR A 215 -0.54 -3.65 0.32
N VAL A 216 0.09 -4.14 1.39
CA VAL A 216 -0.36 -3.97 2.78
C VAL A 216 0.72 -3.32 3.63
N TRP A 217 0.31 -2.33 4.41
CA TRP A 217 1.10 -1.66 5.43
C TRP A 217 0.59 -2.15 6.78
N PRO A 218 1.32 -3.04 7.47
CA PRO A 218 0.76 -3.75 8.60
C PRO A 218 0.83 -2.91 9.89
N THR A 219 1.58 -1.81 9.93
CA THR A 219 1.71 -1.00 11.15
C THR A 219 0.43 -0.22 11.46
N ILE A 220 0.17 0.07 12.74
CA ILE A 220 -0.98 0.90 13.13
C ILE A 220 -0.80 2.37 12.75
N VAL A 221 0.46 2.83 12.68
CA VAL A 221 0.78 4.22 12.32
C VAL A 221 0.67 4.47 10.82
N ALA A 222 0.58 3.40 10.03
CA ALA A 222 0.39 3.45 8.60
C ALA A 222 -0.55 2.30 8.15
N PRO A 223 -1.84 2.31 8.53
CA PRO A 223 -2.72 1.13 8.47
C PRO A 223 -3.36 0.97 7.07
N LEU A 224 -2.56 1.05 6.02
CA LEU A 224 -3.02 1.16 4.64
C LEU A 224 -3.02 -0.18 3.90
N VAL A 225 -3.99 -0.36 3.02
CA VAL A 225 -3.96 -1.39 1.98
C VAL A 225 -4.24 -0.72 0.64
N TYR A 226 -3.38 -0.99 -0.33
CA TYR A 226 -3.57 -0.53 -1.71
C TYR A 226 -3.91 -1.71 -2.63
N ARG A 227 -4.82 -1.45 -3.56
CA ARG A 227 -5.14 -2.34 -4.65
C ARG A 227 -5.24 -1.58 -5.97
N PHE A 228 -4.52 -2.05 -6.99
CA PHE A 228 -4.49 -1.45 -8.32
C PHE A 228 -5.07 -2.43 -9.34
N ARG A 229 -6.16 -2.07 -10.00
CA ARG A 229 -6.87 -2.99 -10.93
C ARG A 229 -6.95 -2.39 -12.34
N PRO A 230 -6.91 -3.21 -13.39
CA PRO A 230 -7.36 -2.79 -14.71
C PRO A 230 -8.78 -2.21 -14.64
N ASP A 231 -9.07 -1.18 -15.43
CA ASP A 231 -10.45 -0.72 -15.67
C ASP A 231 -11.00 -1.41 -16.93
N GLY A 232 -11.48 -2.64 -16.74
CA GLY A 232 -11.79 -3.55 -17.85
C GLY A 232 -10.54 -3.83 -18.69
N ASP A 233 -10.70 -3.77 -20.02
CA ASP A 233 -9.62 -3.99 -21.00
C ASP A 233 -8.92 -2.69 -21.44
N ASP A 234 -9.17 -1.55 -20.78
CA ASP A 234 -8.53 -0.28 -21.14
C ASP A 234 -7.13 -0.17 -20.54
N PRO A 235 -6.05 -0.17 -21.35
CA PRO A 235 -4.69 -0.02 -20.83
C PRO A 235 -4.37 1.41 -20.36
N ASN A 236 -5.29 2.36 -20.51
CA ASN A 236 -5.12 3.78 -20.19
C ASN A 236 -5.84 4.22 -18.92
N HIS A 237 -6.68 3.36 -18.36
CA HIS A 237 -7.37 3.62 -17.11
C HIS A 237 -7.16 2.44 -16.15
N SER A 238 -7.17 2.76 -14.88
CA SER A 238 -7.11 1.77 -13.82
C SER A 238 -7.89 2.25 -12.60
N ILE A 239 -8.25 1.31 -11.75
CA ILE A 239 -8.89 1.59 -10.47
C ILE A 239 -7.81 1.52 -9.40
N PHE A 240 -7.52 2.65 -8.76
CA PHE A 240 -6.71 2.72 -7.55
C PHE A 240 -7.63 2.72 -6.34
N GLU A 241 -7.44 1.78 -5.44
CA GLU A 241 -8.28 1.57 -4.26
C GLU A 241 -7.43 1.56 -2.99
N ILE A 242 -7.95 2.20 -1.95
CA ILE A 242 -7.32 2.40 -0.66
C ILE A 242 -8.26 1.94 0.44
N TRP A 243 -7.75 1.08 1.31
CA TRP A 243 -8.38 0.78 2.60
C TRP A 243 -7.51 1.31 3.73
N MET A 244 -8.15 1.84 4.78
CA MET A 244 -7.51 2.03 6.08
C MET A 244 -8.11 1.03 7.07
N LEU A 245 -7.26 0.14 7.60
CA LEU A 245 -7.65 -0.93 8.51
C LEU A 245 -7.24 -0.55 9.94
N LEU A 246 -8.19 0.01 10.70
CA LEU A 246 -7.95 0.39 12.09
C LEU A 246 -8.23 -0.80 13.03
N PRO A 247 -7.54 -0.90 14.16
CA PRO A 247 -7.74 -1.99 15.11
C PRO A 247 -9.15 -1.99 15.70
N ILE A 248 -9.68 -3.19 15.95
CA ILE A 248 -10.83 -3.37 16.84
C ILE A 248 -10.32 -3.18 18.28
N ALA A 249 -11.07 -2.45 19.11
CA ALA A 249 -10.69 -2.21 20.49
C ALA A 249 -10.66 -3.51 21.32
N ASP A 250 -9.93 -3.53 22.44
CA ASP A 250 -9.81 -4.71 23.31
C ASP A 250 -11.15 -5.18 23.90
N ASP A 251 -12.15 -4.30 23.99
CA ASP A 251 -13.52 -4.62 24.40
C ASP A 251 -14.40 -5.13 23.24
N GLY A 252 -13.81 -5.30 22.05
CA GLY A 252 -14.46 -5.74 20.82
C GLY A 252 -15.23 -4.64 20.09
N SER A 253 -15.25 -3.40 20.61
CA SER A 253 -15.96 -2.30 19.97
C SER A 253 -15.21 -1.74 18.76
N HIS A 254 -15.96 -1.40 17.72
CA HIS A 254 -15.45 -0.64 16.59
C HIS A 254 -16.61 0.09 15.89
N PRO A 255 -16.35 1.22 15.20
CA PRO A 255 -17.30 1.85 14.30
C PRO A 255 -17.78 0.92 13.18
N THR A 256 -18.95 1.19 12.62
CA THR A 256 -19.43 0.49 11.42
C THR A 256 -18.40 0.63 10.29
N PRO A 257 -17.99 -0.48 9.64
CA PRO A 257 -17.07 -0.42 8.52
C PRO A 257 -17.60 0.46 7.38
N MET A 258 -16.73 1.27 6.79
CA MET A 258 -17.08 2.13 5.66
C MET A 258 -17.38 1.29 4.42
N THR A 259 -18.46 1.61 3.71
CA THR A 259 -18.69 1.12 2.35
C THR A 259 -17.81 1.87 1.36
N GLU A 260 -17.51 1.25 0.22
CA GLU A 260 -16.72 1.88 -0.84
C GLU A 260 -17.31 3.24 -1.24
N LEU A 261 -16.50 4.29 -1.11
CA LEU A 261 -16.72 5.58 -1.74
C LEU A 261 -15.88 5.65 -3.02
N ARG A 262 -16.55 5.68 -4.17
CA ARG A 262 -15.88 5.80 -5.47
C ARG A 262 -15.83 7.27 -5.89
N LEU A 263 -14.61 7.78 -6.06
CA LEU A 263 -14.32 9.11 -6.57
C LEU A 263 -14.30 9.13 -8.10
N ASP A 264 -14.77 10.23 -8.65
CA ASP A 264 -14.56 10.58 -10.06
C ASP A 264 -13.09 11.00 -10.31
N GLU A 265 -12.66 10.97 -11.56
CA GLU A 265 -11.25 11.22 -11.94
C GLU A 265 -10.73 12.60 -11.53
N ASP A 266 -11.59 13.62 -11.54
CA ASP A 266 -11.26 15.01 -11.21
C ASP A 266 -11.35 15.32 -9.70
N GLN A 267 -11.96 14.44 -8.91
CA GLN A 267 -12.08 14.63 -7.47
C GLN A 267 -10.76 14.38 -6.75
N LEU A 268 -10.44 15.23 -5.78
CA LEU A 268 -9.23 15.09 -4.96
C LEU A 268 -9.43 13.99 -3.91
N TRP A 269 -8.37 13.24 -3.61
CA TRP A 269 -8.35 12.32 -2.47
C TRP A 269 -8.55 13.06 -1.15
N SER A 270 -7.97 14.25 -1.02
CA SER A 270 -8.17 15.14 0.13
C SER A 270 -9.61 15.65 0.31
N SER A 271 -10.51 15.42 -0.67
CA SER A 271 -11.93 15.70 -0.50
C SER A 271 -12.64 14.70 0.42
N VAL A 272 -12.00 13.56 0.74
CA VAL A 272 -12.50 12.55 1.69
C VAL A 272 -11.82 12.76 3.04
N PRO A 273 -12.49 13.36 4.04
CA PRO A 273 -11.87 13.72 5.32
C PRO A 273 -11.30 12.51 6.08
N GLU A 274 -11.89 11.33 5.90
CA GLU A 274 -11.49 10.10 6.57
C GLU A 274 -10.10 9.62 6.14
N LEU A 275 -9.61 10.00 4.96
CA LEU A 275 -8.22 9.74 4.54
C LEU A 275 -7.20 10.60 5.30
N GLY A 276 -7.65 11.62 6.04
CA GLY A 276 -6.80 12.46 6.87
C GLY A 276 -5.58 13.00 6.12
N GLY A 277 -4.40 12.83 6.69
CA GLY A 277 -3.14 13.28 6.09
C GLY A 277 -2.74 12.54 4.81
N TYR A 278 -3.31 11.36 4.53
CA TYR A 278 -2.97 10.59 3.33
C TYR A 278 -3.59 11.19 2.06
N GLY A 279 -4.79 11.75 2.14
CA GLY A 279 -5.47 12.35 0.99
C GLY A 279 -4.59 13.39 0.26
N PRO A 280 -4.11 14.44 0.95
CA PRO A 280 -3.21 15.43 0.35
C PRO A 280 -1.86 14.89 -0.13
N VAL A 281 -1.37 13.77 0.43
CA VAL A 281 -0.13 13.12 -0.04
C VAL A 281 -0.38 12.47 -1.39
N ILE A 282 -1.46 11.70 -1.51
CA ILE A 282 -1.82 10.99 -2.75
C ILE A 282 -2.22 11.96 -3.87
N ASP A 283 -2.79 13.13 -3.51
CA ASP A 283 -3.05 14.21 -4.46
C ASP A 283 -1.76 14.77 -5.09
N GLN A 284 -0.60 14.62 -4.45
CA GLN A 284 0.70 14.99 -5.05
C GLN A 284 1.16 13.97 -6.11
N ASP A 285 0.82 12.69 -5.93
CA ASP A 285 1.17 11.62 -6.88
C ASP A 285 0.30 11.62 -8.13
N THR A 286 -1.01 11.85 -7.94
CA THR A 286 -2.04 11.67 -8.99
C THR A 286 -1.73 12.40 -10.32
N PRO A 287 -1.21 13.65 -10.32
CA PRO A 287 -0.84 14.34 -11.56
C PRO A 287 0.30 13.68 -12.36
N ASN A 288 1.13 12.84 -11.72
CA ASN A 288 2.26 12.18 -12.38
C ASN A 288 1.81 11.01 -13.25
N PHE A 289 0.74 10.31 -12.88
CA PHE A 289 0.24 9.12 -13.60
C PHE A 289 0.00 9.35 -15.11
N PRO A 290 -0.82 10.32 -15.56
CA PRO A 290 -1.03 10.54 -16.98
C PRO A 290 0.23 11.05 -17.70
N ARG A 291 1.13 11.75 -16.99
CA ARG A 291 2.39 12.25 -17.54
C ARG A 291 3.36 11.11 -17.83
N ILE A 292 3.49 10.18 -16.89
CA ILE A 292 4.32 8.97 -17.04
C ILE A 292 3.75 8.10 -18.16
N GLN A 293 2.44 7.79 -18.14
CA GLN A 293 1.76 7.02 -19.19
C GLN A 293 2.01 7.61 -20.58
N LYS A 294 1.86 8.94 -20.73
CA LYS A 294 2.12 9.65 -21.99
C LYS A 294 3.60 9.57 -22.39
N GLY A 295 4.52 9.73 -21.45
CA GLY A 295 5.96 9.63 -21.66
C GLY A 295 6.38 8.24 -22.15
N LEU A 296 5.85 7.18 -21.52
CA LEU A 296 6.11 5.80 -21.91
C LEU A 296 5.67 5.52 -23.36
N LYS A 297 4.46 5.97 -23.75
CA LYS A 297 3.97 5.84 -25.12
C LYS A 297 4.79 6.61 -26.15
N ALA A 298 5.33 7.77 -25.76
CA ALA A 298 6.13 8.63 -26.63
C ALA A 298 7.61 8.21 -26.69
N SER A 299 8.05 7.29 -25.82
CA SER A 299 9.45 6.90 -25.68
C SER A 299 9.95 6.21 -26.94
N ARG A 300 10.92 6.83 -27.62
CA ARG A 300 11.62 6.23 -28.76
C ARG A 300 12.49 5.04 -28.36
N LYS A 301 12.90 4.96 -27.10
CA LYS A 301 13.75 3.87 -26.59
C LYS A 301 12.98 2.54 -26.60
N GLY A 302 11.66 2.57 -26.44
CA GLY A 302 10.84 1.36 -26.34
C GLY A 302 11.10 0.52 -25.09
N ALA A 303 11.87 1.04 -24.12
CA ALA A 303 12.24 0.35 -22.90
C ALA A 303 12.41 1.34 -21.74
N VAL A 304 12.19 0.86 -20.51
CA VAL A 304 12.39 1.61 -19.27
C VAL A 304 13.79 1.34 -18.72
N SER A 305 14.42 2.35 -18.10
CA SER A 305 15.63 2.17 -17.30
C SER A 305 15.27 2.38 -15.85
N LEU A 306 15.59 1.40 -15.01
CA LEU A 306 15.36 1.46 -13.56
C LEU A 306 16.66 1.69 -12.82
N ALA A 307 16.59 2.43 -11.72
CA ALA A 307 17.66 2.57 -10.75
C ALA A 307 18.03 1.20 -10.17
N ASN A 308 19.33 1.05 -9.86
CA ASN A 308 19.85 -0.23 -9.37
C ASN A 308 19.25 -0.62 -8.02
N TYR A 309 19.20 0.34 -7.09
CA TYR A 309 18.77 0.13 -5.70
C TYR A 309 17.31 0.55 -5.46
N GLN A 310 16.99 1.82 -5.71
CA GLN A 310 15.71 2.42 -5.33
C GLN A 310 14.48 1.84 -6.06
N GLU A 311 14.66 1.36 -7.30
CA GLU A 311 13.57 0.81 -8.13
C GLU A 311 13.70 -0.72 -8.28
N ASN A 312 14.37 -1.39 -7.35
CA ASN A 312 14.58 -2.84 -7.45
C ASN A 312 13.27 -3.63 -7.37
N ARG A 313 12.28 -3.17 -6.60
CA ARG A 313 10.96 -3.81 -6.48
C ARG A 313 10.14 -3.69 -7.75
N ILE A 314 10.27 -2.59 -8.48
CA ILE A 314 9.68 -2.46 -9.83
C ILE A 314 10.29 -3.50 -10.76
N ARG A 315 11.62 -3.70 -10.71
CA ARG A 315 12.29 -4.72 -11.52
C ARG A 315 11.78 -6.13 -11.19
N VAL A 316 11.74 -6.48 -9.91
CA VAL A 316 11.21 -7.77 -9.44
C VAL A 316 9.75 -7.96 -9.84
N PHE A 317 8.93 -6.91 -9.79
CA PHE A 317 7.55 -6.93 -10.26
C PHE A 317 7.45 -7.30 -11.74
N HIS A 318 8.24 -6.65 -12.60
CA HIS A 318 8.26 -6.96 -14.04
C HIS A 318 8.85 -8.34 -14.35
N GLU A 319 9.92 -8.77 -13.65
CA GLU A 319 10.46 -10.13 -13.77
C GLU A 319 9.43 -11.21 -13.38
N THR A 320 8.58 -10.92 -12.39
CA THR A 320 7.50 -11.82 -11.98
C THR A 320 6.38 -11.81 -13.01
N LEU A 321 5.96 -10.62 -13.46
CA LEU A 321 4.95 -10.45 -14.50
C LEU A 321 5.31 -11.19 -15.79
N GLU A 322 6.57 -11.09 -16.23
CA GLU A 322 7.05 -11.76 -17.44
C GLU A 322 6.89 -13.28 -17.35
N LYS A 323 7.19 -13.88 -16.19
CA LYS A 323 6.98 -15.33 -16.00
C LYS A 323 5.53 -15.75 -16.14
N TYR A 324 4.59 -14.92 -15.69
CA TYR A 324 3.15 -15.16 -15.88
C TYR A 324 2.70 -14.98 -17.33
N LEU A 325 3.30 -14.03 -18.07
CA LEU A 325 2.93 -13.75 -19.45
C LEU A 325 3.56 -14.71 -20.46
N PHE A 326 4.79 -15.16 -20.20
CA PHE A 326 5.65 -15.83 -21.18
C PHE A 326 6.22 -17.17 -20.69
N GLY A 327 5.96 -17.56 -19.44
CA GLY A 327 6.45 -18.80 -18.84
C GLY A 327 7.77 -18.67 -18.07
N PRO A 328 8.17 -19.69 -17.29
CA PRO A 328 9.28 -19.62 -16.34
C PRO A 328 10.67 -19.44 -16.99
N ASP A 329 10.82 -19.86 -18.25
CA ASP A 329 12.08 -19.75 -19.02
C ASP A 329 12.17 -18.45 -19.83
N SER A 330 11.22 -17.53 -19.67
CA SER A 330 11.28 -16.25 -20.37
C SER A 330 12.40 -15.38 -19.78
N SER A 331 13.55 -15.37 -20.45
CA SER A 331 14.53 -14.30 -20.32
C SER A 331 14.44 -13.44 -21.58
N LEU A 332 13.73 -12.31 -21.51
CA LEU A 332 13.88 -11.30 -22.57
C LEU A 332 15.15 -10.48 -22.36
N GLN A 333 15.77 -10.18 -23.50
CA GLN A 333 17.07 -9.54 -23.72
C GLN A 333 17.07 -8.05 -23.41
#